data_AF-A0A938ED79-F1
#
_entry.id   AF-A0A938ED79-F1
#
_cell.length_a   1.000
_cell.length_b   1.000
_cell.length_c   1.000
_cell.angle_alpha   90.00
_cell.angle_beta   90.00
_cell.angle_gamma   90.00
#
_symmetry.space_group_name_H-M   'P 1'
#
loop_
_entity.id
_entity.type
_entity.pdbx_description
1 polymer ?
#
loop_
_entity_poly.entity_id
_entity_poly.type
_entity_poly.pdbx_seq_one_letter_code
_entity_poly.pdbx_strand_id
1 'polypeptide(L)'
;MRGQRARVLVISALVAGAVLIGVELLAGSLDYGRGGTAVPCAERRAAFAGGGVDGAVQRIVLDGLEGAACELGTTRERLVLSFSPSTGGGEPITWEPETIERAVRAGLQRAIADSEARGELPGPVAGALSGVARRAPVAWLVEGGRGVGGILDRLGDLLDGGR
;
A
#
# COMPACT_ATOMS: atom_id res chain seq x y z
N MET A 1 0.89 -28.96 -41.18
CA MET A 1 1.07 -27.49 -41.00
C MET A 1 0.38 -26.91 -39.76
N ARG A 2 -0.84 -27.33 -39.36
CA ARG A 2 -1.53 -26.82 -38.15
C ARG A 2 -0.78 -27.10 -36.83
N GLY A 3 -0.22 -28.30 -36.64
CA GLY A 3 0.50 -28.66 -35.42
C GLY A 3 1.83 -27.92 -35.20
N GLN A 4 2.49 -27.48 -36.27
CA GLN A 4 3.73 -26.72 -36.18
C GLN A 4 3.47 -25.25 -35.80
N ARG A 5 2.39 -24.66 -36.31
CA ARG A 5 1.95 -23.32 -35.89
C ARG A 5 1.51 -23.28 -34.43
N ALA A 6 0.78 -24.30 -33.98
CA ALA A 6 0.39 -24.42 -32.57
C ALA A 6 1.61 -24.54 -31.64
N ARG A 7 2.61 -25.37 -32.01
CA ARG A 7 3.85 -25.49 -31.25
C ARG A 7 4.64 -24.19 -31.19
N VAL A 8 4.76 -23.47 -32.32
CA VAL A 8 5.45 -22.18 -32.36
C VAL A 8 4.75 -21.15 -31.47
N LEU A 9 3.42 -21.11 -31.48
CA LEU A 9 2.65 -20.21 -30.62
C LEU A 9 2.85 -20.52 -29.12
N VAL A 10 2.76 -21.79 -28.74
CA VAL A 10 2.98 -22.22 -27.35
C VAL A 10 4.40 -21.88 -26.90
N ILE A 11 5.40 -22.16 -27.72
CA ILE A 11 6.80 -21.82 -27.39
C ILE A 11 6.98 -20.31 -27.27
N SER A 12 6.40 -19.52 -28.19
CA SER A 12 6.50 -18.06 -28.11
C SER A 12 5.85 -17.49 -26.85
N ALA A 13 4.71 -18.04 -26.42
CA ALA A 13 4.02 -17.61 -25.21
C ALA A 13 4.86 -17.93 -23.95
N LEU A 14 5.45 -19.13 -23.89
CA LEU A 14 6.33 -19.53 -22.79
C LEU A 14 7.59 -18.65 -22.72
N VAL A 15 8.21 -18.36 -23.86
CA VAL A 15 9.39 -17.49 -23.92
C VAL A 15 9.03 -16.06 -23.48
N ALA A 16 7.91 -15.51 -23.96
CA ALA A 16 7.45 -14.20 -23.55
C ALA A 16 7.19 -14.13 -22.03
N GLY A 17 6.55 -15.16 -21.46
CA GLY A 17 6.33 -15.27 -20.02
C GLY A 17 7.64 -15.35 -19.23
N ALA A 18 8.60 -16.16 -19.67
CA ALA A 18 9.91 -16.27 -19.03
C ALA A 18 10.71 -14.96 -19.07
N VAL A 19 10.64 -14.23 -20.19
CA VAL A 19 11.27 -12.91 -20.34
C VAL A 19 10.65 -11.90 -19.38
N LEU A 20 9.31 -11.85 -19.30
CA LEU A 20 8.60 -11.00 -18.34
C LEU A 20 9.01 -11.29 -16.90
N ILE A 21 9.01 -12.56 -16.50
CA ILE A 21 9.46 -12.98 -15.17
C ILE A 21 10.91 -12.53 -14.93
N GLY A 22 11.81 -12.73 -15.90
CA GLY A 22 13.20 -12.31 -15.78
C GLY A 22 13.36 -10.79 -15.59
N VAL A 23 12.59 -9.97 -16.29
CA VAL A 23 12.57 -8.51 -16.13
C VAL A 23 12.10 -8.12 -14.73
N GLU A 24 11.01 -8.72 -14.24
CA GLU A 24 10.49 -8.45 -12.89
C GLU A 24 11.46 -8.87 -11.78
N LEU A 25 12.19 -9.98 -11.96
CA LEU A 25 13.21 -10.42 -11.02
C LEU A 25 14.40 -9.44 -10.98
N LEU A 26 14.84 -8.96 -12.15
CA LEU A 26 15.88 -7.93 -12.26
C LEU A 26 15.44 -6.56 -11.72
N ALA A 27 14.15 -6.24 -11.82
CA ALA A 27 13.55 -5.04 -11.23
C ALA A 27 13.46 -5.10 -9.70
N GLY A 28 13.89 -6.21 -9.07
CA GLY A 28 14.02 -6.34 -7.63
C GLY A 28 12.85 -7.03 -6.93
N SER A 29 11.97 -7.72 -7.67
CA SER A 29 10.83 -8.45 -7.05
C SER A 29 11.26 -9.56 -6.08
N LEU A 30 12.49 -10.06 -6.16
CA LEU A 30 13.02 -11.01 -5.17
C LEU A 30 13.23 -10.39 -3.79
N ASP A 31 13.43 -9.07 -3.71
CA ASP A 31 13.60 -8.34 -2.43
C ASP A 31 12.27 -7.85 -1.86
N TYR A 32 11.16 -8.08 -2.56
CA TYR A 32 9.82 -7.75 -2.11
C TYR A 32 9.50 -8.54 -0.82
N GLY A 33 9.38 -7.83 0.31
CA GLY A 33 9.11 -8.43 1.62
C GLY A 33 10.32 -8.92 2.41
N ARG A 34 11.56 -8.81 1.87
CA ARG A 34 12.80 -9.10 2.64
C ARG A 34 13.31 -7.91 3.48
N GLY A 35 12.59 -6.80 3.45
CA GLY A 35 12.85 -5.67 4.35
C GLY A 35 12.56 -6.07 5.80
N GLY A 36 13.58 -6.07 6.65
CA GLY A 36 13.42 -6.30 8.08
C GLY A 36 12.35 -5.37 8.66
N THR A 37 11.58 -5.89 9.63
CA THR A 37 10.49 -5.15 10.29
C THR A 37 10.97 -3.76 10.69
N ALA A 38 10.36 -2.75 10.05
CA ALA A 38 10.77 -1.38 10.20
C ALA A 38 10.59 -0.96 11.67
N VAL A 39 11.69 -0.56 12.32
CA VAL A 39 11.59 0.14 13.61
C VAL A 39 10.74 1.40 13.37
N PRO A 40 9.59 1.55 14.04
CA PRO A 40 8.56 2.52 13.67
C PRO A 40 8.98 3.97 13.94
N CYS A 41 9.97 4.16 14.82
CA CYS A 41 10.47 5.47 15.23
C CYS A 41 11.97 5.65 14.94
N ALA A 42 12.60 4.75 14.16
CA ALA A 42 14.00 4.94 13.79
C ALA A 42 14.16 6.09 12.78
N GLU A 43 15.34 6.70 12.77
CA GLU A 43 15.63 7.87 11.93
C GLU A 43 15.23 7.65 10.47
N ARG A 44 14.37 8.57 10.03
CA ARG A 44 13.92 8.93 8.69
C ARG A 44 14.55 8.11 7.56
N ARG A 45 13.86 7.05 7.12
CA ARG A 45 14.24 6.35 5.87
C ARG A 45 14.14 7.31 4.70
N ALA A 46 15.05 7.16 3.74
CA ALA A 46 15.01 7.87 2.47
C ALA A 46 13.61 7.71 1.86
N ALA A 47 12.96 8.84 1.62
CA ALA A 47 11.61 8.88 1.11
C ALA A 47 11.51 8.10 -0.22
N PHE A 48 10.39 7.40 -0.43
CA PHE A 48 10.10 6.68 -1.68
C PHE A 48 10.45 7.55 -2.89
N ALA A 49 11.38 7.12 -3.75
CA ALA A 49 11.88 7.90 -4.90
C ALA A 49 10.87 8.06 -6.06
N GLY A 50 9.56 8.10 -5.77
CA GLY A 50 8.53 8.50 -6.71
C GLY A 50 8.48 10.02 -6.88
N GLY A 51 8.47 10.51 -8.12
CA GLY A 51 8.28 11.92 -8.46
C GLY A 51 6.82 12.24 -8.82
N GLY A 52 6.45 13.52 -8.77
CA GLY A 52 5.10 13.98 -9.13
C GLY A 52 4.06 13.80 -8.02
N VAL A 53 2.80 14.08 -8.36
CA VAL A 53 1.67 14.09 -7.40
C VAL A 53 1.41 12.69 -6.84
N ASP A 54 1.51 11.64 -7.66
CA ASP A 54 1.32 10.25 -7.21
C ASP A 54 2.38 9.81 -6.21
N GLY A 55 3.64 10.22 -6.44
CA GLY A 55 4.75 9.97 -5.52
C GLY A 55 4.55 10.67 -4.17
N ALA A 56 4.01 11.90 -4.17
CA ALA A 56 3.68 12.61 -2.94
C ALA A 56 2.55 11.91 -2.16
N VAL A 57 1.50 11.46 -2.84
CA VAL A 57 0.39 10.74 -2.21
C VAL A 57 0.84 9.41 -1.59
N GLN A 58 1.59 8.59 -2.34
CA GLN A 58 2.14 7.34 -1.79
C GLN A 58 3.03 7.58 -0.57
N ARG A 59 3.86 8.62 -0.61
CA ARG A 59 4.74 9.00 0.49
C ARG A 59 3.95 9.44 1.73
N ILE A 60 2.88 10.22 1.57
CA ILE A 60 1.99 10.62 2.67
C ILE A 60 1.34 9.39 3.33
N VAL A 61 0.88 8.42 2.54
CA VAL A 61 0.26 7.19 3.07
C VAL A 61 1.29 6.37 3.86
N LEU A 62 2.50 6.19 3.32
CA LEU A 62 3.56 5.42 3.97
C LEU A 62 4.09 6.10 5.24
N ASP A 63 4.35 7.41 5.17
CA ASP A 63 4.74 8.25 6.31
C ASP A 63 3.63 8.23 7.39
N GLY A 64 2.36 8.22 6.96
CA GLY A 64 1.21 8.17 7.85
C GLY A 64 1.11 6.85 8.62
N LEU A 65 1.29 5.72 7.93
CA LEU A 65 1.32 4.39 8.56
C LEU A 65 2.54 4.21 9.48
N GLU A 66 3.70 4.77 9.12
CA GLU A 66 4.87 4.80 9.99
C GLU A 66 4.61 5.61 11.26
N GLY A 67 4.06 6.82 11.11
CA GLY A 67 3.69 7.67 12.24
C GLY A 67 2.70 6.99 13.17
N ALA A 68 1.69 6.31 12.63
CA ALA A 68 0.70 5.56 13.40
C ALA A 68 1.31 4.34 14.13
N ALA A 69 2.20 3.61 13.45
CA ALA A 69 2.93 2.50 14.05
C ALA A 69 3.84 2.97 15.20
N CYS A 70 4.42 4.17 15.08
CA CYS A 70 5.23 4.80 16.13
C CYS A 70 4.39 5.18 17.34
N GLU A 71 3.21 5.77 17.14
CA GLU A 71 2.27 6.08 18.24
C GLU A 71 1.80 4.81 18.99
N LEU A 72 1.66 3.69 18.28
CA LEU A 72 1.21 2.41 18.85
C LEU A 72 2.37 1.53 19.35
N GLY A 73 3.63 1.96 19.22
CA GLY A 73 4.80 1.18 19.62
C GLY A 73 4.89 -0.18 18.92
N THR A 74 4.43 -0.27 17.68
CA THR A 74 4.28 -1.54 16.92
C THR A 74 4.95 -1.46 15.55
N THR A 75 5.03 -2.58 14.83
CA THR A 75 5.52 -2.58 13.45
C THR A 75 4.38 -2.25 12.48
N ARG A 76 4.73 -1.75 11.28
CA ARG A 76 3.74 -1.39 10.26
C ARG A 76 2.92 -2.60 9.80
N GLU A 77 3.55 -3.78 9.75
CA GLU A 77 2.92 -5.04 9.36
C GLU A 77 1.88 -5.46 10.39
N ARG A 78 2.20 -5.35 11.70
CA ARG A 78 1.23 -5.59 12.77
C ARG A 78 0.06 -4.60 12.72
N LEU A 79 0.34 -3.33 12.44
CA LEU A 79 -0.70 -2.32 12.30
C LEU A 79 -1.65 -2.65 11.12
N VAL A 80 -1.12 -3.01 9.95
CA VAL A 80 -1.92 -3.36 8.78
C VAL A 80 -2.75 -4.62 9.04
N LEU A 81 -2.19 -5.63 9.70
CA LEU A 81 -2.92 -6.84 10.10
C LEU A 81 -4.10 -6.53 11.03
N SER A 82 -3.98 -5.52 11.89
CA SER A 82 -5.09 -5.13 12.78
C SER A 82 -6.31 -4.55 12.04
N PHE A 83 -6.15 -4.11 10.79
CA PHE A 83 -7.27 -3.61 9.98
C PHE A 83 -8.13 -4.73 9.39
N SER A 84 -7.61 -5.97 9.38
CA SER A 84 -8.30 -7.16 8.86
C SER A 84 -8.17 -8.33 9.84
N PRO A 85 -8.87 -8.26 10.99
CA PRO A 85 -8.76 -9.29 12.03
C PRO A 85 -9.25 -10.68 11.58
N SER A 86 -9.96 -10.78 10.45
CA SER A 86 -10.51 -12.03 9.90
C SER A 86 -9.55 -12.81 8.98
N THR A 87 -8.40 -12.24 8.59
CA THR A 87 -7.54 -12.82 7.53
C THR A 87 -6.24 -13.48 8.01
N GLY A 88 -5.95 -13.50 9.32
CA GLY A 88 -4.67 -14.01 9.83
C GLY A 88 -4.84 -15.05 10.93
N GLY A 89 -4.25 -16.23 10.75
CA GLY A 89 -4.09 -17.24 11.82
C GLY A 89 -3.05 -16.87 12.90
N GLY A 90 -2.82 -15.57 13.12
CA GLY A 90 -1.90 -15.03 14.13
C GLY A 90 -2.62 -14.60 15.41
N GLU A 91 -1.86 -14.21 16.43
CA GLU A 91 -2.43 -13.69 17.68
C GLU A 91 -3.35 -12.50 17.39
N PRO A 92 -4.59 -12.49 17.95
CA PRO A 92 -5.52 -11.38 17.75
C PRO A 92 -4.92 -10.11 18.34
N ILE A 93 -4.69 -9.13 17.47
CA ILE A 93 -4.19 -7.82 17.87
C ILE A 93 -5.37 -7.01 18.41
N THR A 94 -5.44 -6.85 19.72
CA THR A 94 -6.55 -6.18 20.41
C THR A 94 -6.21 -4.72 20.73
N TRP A 95 -6.26 -3.85 19.71
CA TRP A 95 -6.40 -2.41 19.96
C TRP A 95 -7.86 -2.03 19.80
N GLU A 96 -8.35 -1.21 20.74
CA GLU A 96 -9.66 -0.58 20.60
C GLU A 96 -9.71 0.23 19.29
N PRO A 97 -10.81 0.19 18.53
CA PRO A 97 -10.95 0.89 17.25
C PRO A 97 -10.59 2.39 17.35
N GLU A 98 -10.94 3.04 18.45
CA GLU A 98 -10.67 4.45 18.71
C GLU A 98 -9.17 4.72 18.89
N THR A 99 -8.43 3.74 19.40
CA THR A 99 -6.98 3.84 19.57
C THR A 99 -6.26 3.72 18.23
N ILE A 100 -6.72 2.80 17.38
CA ILE A 100 -6.24 2.68 16.00
C ILE A 100 -6.54 3.97 15.23
N GLU A 101 -7.77 4.47 15.30
CA GLU A 101 -8.19 5.69 14.63
C GLU A 101 -7.35 6.90 15.06
N ARG A 102 -7.11 7.07 16.36
CA ARG A 102 -6.31 8.17 16.90
C ARG A 102 -4.87 8.11 16.40
N ALA A 103 -4.25 6.93 16.41
CA ALA A 103 -2.90 6.73 15.92
C ALA A 103 -2.77 6.97 14.41
N VAL A 104 -3.69 6.44 13.61
CA VAL A 104 -3.75 6.66 12.15
C VAL A 104 -3.94 8.15 11.85
N ARG A 105 -4.83 8.83 12.57
CA ARG A 105 -5.08 10.26 12.40
C ARG A 105 -3.85 11.11 12.75
N ALA A 106 -3.17 10.79 13.85
CA ALA A 106 -1.94 11.48 14.25
C ALA A 106 -0.82 11.25 13.22
N GLY A 107 -0.64 10.00 12.76
CA GLY A 107 0.31 9.66 11.70
C GLY A 107 0.05 10.41 10.40
N LEU A 108 -1.19 10.43 9.92
CA LEU A 108 -1.56 11.12 8.68
C LEU A 108 -1.34 12.64 8.77
N GLN A 109 -1.67 13.27 9.90
CA GLN A 109 -1.41 14.71 10.07
C GLN A 109 0.09 15.03 10.05
N ARG A 110 0.91 14.20 10.69
CA ARG A 110 2.36 14.33 10.66
C ARG A 110 2.90 14.17 9.24
N ALA A 111 2.39 13.20 8.48
CA ALA A 111 2.79 12.96 7.09
C ALA A 111 2.46 14.13 6.15
N ILE A 112 1.29 14.75 6.30
CA ILE A 112 0.90 15.92 5.51
C ILE A 112 1.81 17.12 5.83
N ALA A 113 2.06 17.38 7.12
CA ALA A 113 2.94 18.45 7.55
C ALA A 113 4.38 18.24 7.05
N ASP A 114 4.87 17.00 7.08
CA ASP A 114 6.20 16.67 6.57
C ASP A 114 6.28 16.83 5.05
N SER A 115 5.23 16.48 4.31
CA SER A 115 5.18 16.66 2.85
C SER A 115 5.12 18.15 2.44
N GLU A 116 4.41 18.98 3.20
CA GLU A 116 4.45 20.45 3.06
C GLU A 116 5.86 21.00 3.34
N ALA A 117 6.50 20.56 4.43
CA ALA A 117 7.85 21.00 4.80
C ALA A 117 8.91 20.61 3.75
N ARG A 118 8.69 19.51 3.01
CA ARG A 118 9.54 19.07 1.89
C ARG A 118 9.22 19.79 0.57
N GLY A 119 8.20 20.66 0.53
CA GLY A 119 7.77 21.37 -0.68
C GLY A 119 7.05 20.49 -1.70
N GLU A 120 6.64 19.28 -1.32
CA GLU A 120 5.91 18.35 -2.19
C GLU A 120 4.43 18.73 -2.30
N LEU A 121 3.89 19.35 -1.24
CA LEU A 121 2.53 19.87 -1.18
C LEU A 121 2.54 21.40 -1.06
N PRO A 122 1.82 22.12 -1.94
CA PRO A 122 1.52 23.52 -1.72
C PRO A 122 0.72 23.70 -0.42
N GLY A 123 1.05 24.71 0.40
CA GLY A 123 0.40 24.95 1.70
C GLY A 123 -1.14 24.98 1.69
N PRO A 124 -1.82 25.55 0.67
CA PRO A 124 -3.29 25.48 0.58
C PRO A 124 -3.82 24.04 0.45
N VAL A 125 -3.10 23.20 -0.31
CA VAL A 125 -3.44 21.78 -0.50
C VAL A 125 -3.18 21.01 0.79
N ALA A 126 -2.04 21.24 1.45
CA ALA A 126 -1.73 20.66 2.76
C ALA A 126 -2.77 21.03 3.83
N GLY A 127 -3.24 22.28 3.83
CA GLY A 127 -4.32 22.76 4.70
C GLY A 127 -5.66 22.05 4.43
N ALA A 128 -6.03 21.87 3.17
CA ALA A 128 -7.23 21.14 2.79
C ALA A 128 -7.15 19.66 3.22
N LEU A 129 -6.04 18.99 2.91
CA LEU A 129 -5.79 17.60 3.30
C LEU A 129 -5.80 17.43 4.82
N SER A 130 -5.17 18.34 5.55
CA SER A 130 -5.19 18.35 7.02
C SER A 130 -6.58 18.63 7.60
N GLY A 131 -7.40 19.40 6.89
CA GLY A 131 -8.79 19.67 7.24
C GLY A 131 -9.66 18.41 7.12
N VAL A 132 -9.47 17.67 6.02
CA VAL A 132 -10.13 16.37 5.79
C VAL A 132 -9.63 15.33 6.79
N ALA A 133 -8.31 15.20 6.97
CA ALA A 133 -7.70 14.27 7.91
C ALA A 133 -8.11 14.50 9.37
N ARG A 134 -8.59 15.70 9.74
CA ARG A 134 -9.14 16.00 11.07
C ARG A 134 -10.62 15.67 11.26
N ARG A 135 -11.39 15.59 10.17
CA ARG A 135 -12.86 15.45 10.21
C ARG A 135 -13.37 14.13 9.63
N ALA A 136 -12.64 13.54 8.70
CA ALA A 136 -13.03 12.28 8.08
C ALA A 136 -12.88 11.12 9.09
N PRO A 137 -13.87 10.23 9.21
CA PRO A 137 -13.73 8.97 9.93
C PRO A 137 -12.69 8.09 9.22
N VAL A 138 -11.79 7.45 9.97
CA VAL A 138 -10.79 6.52 9.37
C VAL A 138 -11.48 5.34 8.67
N ALA A 139 -12.68 4.96 9.12
CA ALA A 139 -13.52 3.96 8.49
C ALA A 139 -13.78 4.23 6.99
N TRP A 140 -13.90 5.49 6.56
CA TRP A 140 -14.08 5.84 5.15
C TRP A 140 -12.85 5.55 4.28
N LEU A 141 -11.65 5.65 4.84
CA LEU A 141 -10.41 5.31 4.11
C LEU A 141 -10.29 3.80 3.92
N VAL A 142 -10.70 3.02 4.93
CA VAL A 142 -10.73 1.55 4.84
C VAL A 142 -11.84 1.07 3.89
N GLU A 143 -13.03 1.68 3.97
CA GLU A 143 -14.16 1.37 3.09
C GLU A 143 -13.88 1.74 1.63
N GLY A 144 -13.23 2.88 1.39
CA GLY A 144 -12.76 3.29 0.07
C GLY A 144 -11.77 2.28 -0.54
N GLY A 145 -10.88 1.72 0.29
CA GLY A 145 -9.96 0.64 -0.13
C GLY A 145 -10.68 -0.67 -0.46
N ARG A 146 -11.68 -1.07 0.35
CA ARG A 146 -12.52 -2.26 0.06
C ARG A 146 -13.34 -2.10 -1.22
N GLY A 147 -13.82 -0.90 -1.50
CA GLY A 147 -14.55 -0.59 -2.74
C GLY A 147 -13.72 -0.87 -4.00
N VAL A 148 -12.43 -0.55 -3.98
CA VAL A 148 -11.50 -0.86 -5.09
C VAL A 148 -11.22 -2.36 -5.17
N GLY A 149 -11.05 -3.04 -4.02
CA GLY A 149 -10.91 -4.51 -3.97
C GLY A 149 -12.10 -5.24 -4.59
N GLY A 150 -13.33 -4.84 -4.25
CA GLY A 150 -14.54 -5.43 -4.82
C GLY A 150 -14.78 -5.13 -6.31
N ILE A 151 -14.08 -4.15 -6.89
CA ILE A 151 -14.07 -3.93 -8.34
C ILE A 151 -13.08 -4.89 -9.00
N LEU A 152 -11.91 -5.10 -8.37
CA LEU A 152 -10.90 -6.05 -8.85
C LEU A 152 -11.39 -7.49 -8.75
N ASP A 153 -12.09 -7.87 -7.67
CA ASP A 153 -12.68 -9.20 -7.51
C ASP A 153 -13.75 -9.47 -8.58
N ARG A 154 -14.62 -8.49 -8.87
CA ARG A 154 -15.60 -8.60 -9.97
C ARG A 154 -14.94 -8.72 -11.34
N LEU A 155 -13.80 -8.06 -11.54
CA LEU A 155 -13.02 -8.19 -12.76
C LEU A 155 -12.40 -9.59 -12.85
N GLY A 156 -11.91 -10.13 -11.73
CA GLY A 156 -11.45 -11.52 -11.60
C GLY A 156 -12.54 -12.52 -11.97
N ASP A 157 -13.74 -12.38 -11.40
CA ASP A 157 -14.89 -13.23 -11.71
C ASP A 157 -15.30 -13.16 -13.20
N LEU A 158 -15.21 -11.99 -13.83
CA LEU A 158 -15.49 -11.84 -15.26
C LEU A 158 -14.44 -12.51 -16.16
N LEU A 159 -13.19 -12.56 -15.69
CA LEU A 159 -12.09 -13.22 -16.41
C LEU A 159 -12.08 -14.73 -16.19
N ASP A 160 -12.53 -15.20 -15.02
CA ASP A 160 -12.56 -16.63 -14.65
C ASP A 160 -13.91 -17.30 -15.02
N GLY A 161 -14.99 -16.52 -15.16
CA GLY A 161 -16.33 -16.95 -15.57
C GLY A 161 -16.49 -17.22 -17.08
N GLY A 162 -15.40 -17.16 -17.85
CA GLY A 162 -15.37 -17.50 -19.27
C GLY A 162 -15.04 -18.98 -19.52
N ARG A 163 -15.81 -19.91 -18.93
CA ARG A 163 -15.80 -21.34 -19.32
C ARG A 163 -17.21 -21.91 -19.33
#